data_AF-A0A9E1Q953-F1
#
_entry.id   AF-A0A9E1Q953-F1
#
_cell.length_a   1.000
_cell.length_b   1.000
_cell.length_c   1.000
_cell.angle_alpha   90.00
_cell.angle_beta   90.00
_cell.angle_gamma   90.00
#
_symmetry.space_group_name_H-M   'P 1'
#
loop_
_entity.id
_entity.type
_entity.pdbx_description
1 polymer ?
#
loop_
_entity_poly.entity_id
_entity_poly.type
_entity_poly.pdbx_seq_one_letter_code
_entity_poly.pdbx_strand_id
1 'polypeptide(L)'
;MRLILTCALAIVSLSSLAQTATYLYPSNSLRWNEVISHIDGGVVRNGNGWRGEILYTVDRDRIYSGFSTSTFNIAYTLREGKLHIGDSYFTDAITYTLEQDVIYVGDSNFPLDIAYTIRPDLSHEDVINIFKEDSISPFDIVATLQGAPSHTELFALLLSAGLL
;
A
#
# COMPACT_ATOMS: atom_id res chain seq x y z
N MET A 1 -19.69 42.24 -16.21
CA MET A 1 -18.85 41.13 -16.68
C MET A 1 -17.59 40.95 -15.80
N ARG A 2 -17.75 40.92 -14.47
CA ARG A 2 -16.63 40.74 -13.51
C ARG A 2 -16.99 39.81 -12.33
N LEU A 3 -18.28 39.60 -12.03
CA LEU A 3 -18.73 38.67 -10.99
C LEU A 3 -18.76 37.19 -11.42
N ILE A 4 -18.86 36.88 -12.72
CA ILE A 4 -18.92 35.48 -13.18
C ILE A 4 -17.51 34.84 -13.15
N LEU A 5 -16.45 35.64 -13.27
CA LEU A 5 -15.08 35.14 -13.29
C LEU A 5 -14.55 34.76 -11.90
N THR A 6 -15.11 35.34 -10.82
CA THR A 6 -14.69 35.05 -9.44
C THR A 6 -15.27 33.75 -8.90
N CYS A 7 -16.46 33.31 -9.35
CA CYS A 7 -17.02 32.02 -8.94
C CYS A 7 -16.33 30.82 -9.61
N ALA A 8 -15.81 30.99 -10.83
CA ALA A 8 -15.10 29.91 -11.53
C ALA A 8 -13.74 29.58 -10.89
N LEU A 9 -13.10 30.55 -10.23
CA LEU A 9 -11.78 30.35 -9.61
C LEU A 9 -11.85 29.67 -8.22
N ALA A 10 -13.00 29.68 -7.55
CA ALA A 10 -13.17 29.08 -6.23
C ALA A 10 -13.50 27.58 -6.26
N ILE A 11 -13.91 27.05 -7.42
CA ILE A 11 -14.30 25.63 -7.56
C ILE A 11 -13.07 24.73 -7.82
N VAL A 12 -11.93 25.31 -8.22
CA VAL A 12 -10.71 24.53 -8.54
C VAL A 12 -9.83 24.25 -7.30
N SER A 13 -10.14 24.83 -6.13
CA SER A 13 -9.26 24.76 -4.95
C SER A 13 -9.60 23.70 -3.90
N LEU A 14 -10.62 22.85 -4.08
CA LEU A 14 -10.99 21.82 -3.10
C LEU A 14 -11.06 20.41 -3.73
N SER A 15 -9.91 19.89 -4.14
CA SER A 15 -9.70 18.44 -4.19
C SER A 15 -8.31 18.13 -3.68
N SER A 16 -7.98 18.56 -2.47
CA SER A 16 -7.12 17.70 -1.66
C SER A 16 -7.96 16.47 -1.40
N LEU A 17 -7.80 15.43 -2.23
CA LEU A 17 -8.23 14.09 -1.87
C LEU A 17 -7.57 13.84 -0.51
N ALA A 18 -8.34 13.94 0.56
CA ALA A 18 -7.87 13.48 1.85
C ALA A 18 -7.56 12.00 1.61
N GLN A 19 -6.28 11.66 1.60
CA GLN A 19 -5.86 10.27 1.50
C GLN A 19 -6.32 9.63 2.79
N THR A 20 -7.46 8.94 2.72
CA THR A 20 -8.03 8.26 3.88
C THR A 20 -7.03 7.22 4.36
N ALA A 21 -6.81 7.19 5.67
CA ALA A 21 -5.92 6.21 6.27
C ALA A 21 -6.31 4.79 5.83
N THR A 22 -5.31 3.96 5.54
CA THR A 22 -5.53 2.54 5.25
C THR A 22 -5.03 1.70 6.42
N TYR A 23 -5.88 0.80 6.90
CA TYR A 23 -5.60 -0.07 8.04
C TYR A 23 -5.36 -1.50 7.59
N LEU A 24 -4.29 -2.12 8.07
CA LEU A 24 -3.93 -3.51 7.80
C LEU A 24 -4.32 -4.40 8.98
N TYR A 25 -5.07 -5.45 8.69
CA TYR A 25 -5.56 -6.44 9.64
C TYR A 25 -5.01 -7.84 9.31
N PRO A 26 -4.86 -8.72 10.32
CA PRO A 26 -4.43 -10.10 10.11
C PRO A 26 -5.51 -10.99 9.50
N SER A 27 -6.77 -10.52 9.48
CA SER A 27 -7.92 -11.26 8.94
C SER A 27 -9.05 -10.30 8.56
N ASN A 28 -10.07 -10.84 7.90
CA ASN A 28 -11.28 -10.11 7.52
C ASN A 28 -12.26 -9.83 8.68
N SER A 29 -11.84 -10.02 9.94
CA SER A 29 -12.62 -9.66 11.14
C SER A 29 -12.75 -8.16 11.34
N LEU A 30 -11.81 -7.38 10.78
CA LEU A 30 -11.72 -5.90 10.85
C LEU A 30 -11.79 -5.35 12.28
N ARG A 31 -11.25 -6.07 13.25
CA ARG A 31 -11.27 -5.66 14.64
C ARG A 31 -10.23 -4.58 14.90
N TRP A 32 -10.68 -3.43 15.39
CA TRP A 32 -9.83 -2.26 15.64
C TRP A 32 -8.60 -2.55 16.52
N ASN A 33 -8.71 -3.45 17.50
CA ASN A 33 -7.61 -3.82 18.39
C ASN A 33 -6.66 -4.87 17.78
N GLU A 34 -6.95 -5.38 16.57
CA GLU A 34 -6.15 -6.37 15.85
C GLU A 34 -5.37 -5.76 14.67
N VAL A 35 -5.49 -4.45 14.42
CA VAL A 35 -4.71 -3.75 13.39
C VAL A 35 -3.21 -4.01 13.59
N ILE A 36 -2.55 -4.50 12.56
CA ILE A 36 -1.10 -4.72 12.52
C ILE A 36 -0.38 -3.38 12.36
N SER A 37 -0.83 -2.61 11.38
CA SER A 37 -0.29 -1.29 11.06
C SER A 37 -1.33 -0.48 10.30
N HIS A 38 -1.10 0.82 10.21
CA HIS A 38 -1.87 1.69 9.33
C HIS A 38 -0.97 2.70 8.65
N ILE A 39 -1.40 3.20 7.50
CA ILE A 39 -0.79 4.33 6.82
C ILE A 39 -1.74 5.51 6.81
N ASP A 40 -1.23 6.65 7.24
CA ASP A 40 -1.94 7.93 7.21
C ASP A 40 -0.96 9.05 6.84
N GLY A 41 -1.33 9.86 5.85
CA GLY A 41 -0.47 10.92 5.30
C GLY A 41 0.91 10.41 4.84
N GLY A 42 0.97 9.21 4.27
CA GLY A 42 2.22 8.57 3.83
C GLY A 42 3.06 7.95 4.97
N VAL A 43 2.61 7.94 6.22
CA VAL A 43 3.39 7.39 7.34
C VAL A 43 2.80 6.06 7.81
N VAL A 44 3.57 4.97 7.68
CA VAL A 44 3.21 3.65 8.19
C VAL A 44 3.57 3.55 9.67
N ARG A 45 2.59 3.29 10.51
CA ARG A 45 2.77 3.07 11.96
C ARG A 45 2.30 1.69 12.37
N ASN A 46 3.00 1.12 13.35
CA ASN A 46 2.57 -0.10 14.02
C ASN A 46 1.27 0.15 14.83
N GLY A 47 0.33 -0.78 14.75
CA GLY A 47 -0.93 -0.75 15.47
C GLY A 47 -1.96 0.23 14.89
N ASN A 48 -3.00 0.49 15.66
CA ASN A 48 -4.19 1.25 15.27
C ASN A 48 -4.14 2.76 15.59
N GLY A 49 -3.05 3.28 16.14
CA GLY A 49 -3.03 4.63 16.71
C GLY A 49 -1.75 5.41 16.43
N TRP A 50 -1.85 6.74 16.60
CA TRP A 50 -0.77 7.69 16.34
C TRP A 50 0.48 7.50 17.22
N ARG A 51 0.36 6.77 18.33
CA ARG A 51 1.46 6.46 19.26
C ARG A 51 2.32 5.27 18.82
N GLY A 52 1.91 4.58 17.75
CA GLY A 52 2.66 3.48 17.16
C GLY A 52 4.04 3.92 16.68
N GLU A 53 5.00 2.99 16.72
CA GLU A 53 6.30 3.18 16.10
C GLU A 53 6.13 3.42 14.59
N ILE A 54 6.89 4.37 14.04
CA ILE A 54 6.90 4.64 12.60
C ILE A 54 7.84 3.64 11.95
N LEU A 55 7.29 2.77 11.12
CA LEU A 55 8.03 1.70 10.44
C LEU A 55 8.58 2.21 9.11
N TYR A 56 7.73 2.90 8.35
CA TYR A 56 8.07 3.44 7.03
C TYR A 56 7.44 4.81 6.79
N THR A 57 8.04 5.56 5.86
CA THR A 57 7.44 6.72 5.22
C THR A 57 7.36 6.46 3.72
N VAL A 58 6.22 6.77 3.12
CA VAL A 58 5.95 6.64 1.69
C VAL A 58 5.86 8.05 1.12
N ASP A 59 6.70 8.33 0.11
CA ASP A 59 6.59 9.54 -0.71
C ASP A 59 6.61 9.09 -2.18
N ARG A 60 5.46 9.21 -2.84
CA ARG A 60 5.23 8.83 -4.24
C ARG A 60 5.56 7.35 -4.50
N ASP A 61 6.68 7.10 -5.16
CA ASP A 61 7.17 5.81 -5.60
C ASP A 61 8.19 5.20 -4.63
N ARG A 62 8.50 5.88 -3.53
CA ARG A 62 9.58 5.48 -2.60
C ARG A 62 9.06 5.15 -1.22
N ILE A 63 9.65 4.09 -0.66
CA ILE A 63 9.43 3.65 0.71
C ILE A 63 10.74 3.87 1.47
N TYR A 64 10.67 4.67 2.52
CA TYR A 64 11.79 5.03 3.38
C TYR A 64 11.67 4.35 4.72
N SER A 65 12.78 3.88 5.29
CA SER A 65 12.80 3.33 6.64
C SER A 65 12.60 4.44 7.69
N GLY A 66 11.66 4.19 8.61
CA GLY A 66 11.31 5.12 9.69
C GLY A 66 10.69 6.42 9.21
N PHE A 67 10.78 7.47 10.03
CA PHE A 67 10.32 8.81 9.69
C PHE A 67 11.38 9.58 8.92
N SER A 68 11.43 9.40 7.60
CA SER A 68 12.45 10.00 6.75
C SER A 68 12.00 10.14 5.30
N THR A 69 12.58 11.12 4.61
CA THR A 69 12.52 11.26 3.14
C THR A 69 13.93 11.40 2.54
N SER A 70 14.95 11.07 3.33
CA SER A 70 16.35 11.10 2.91
C SER A 70 16.67 9.96 1.96
N THR A 71 17.44 10.23 0.91
CA THR A 71 17.88 9.21 -0.06
C THR A 71 18.69 8.07 0.58
N PHE A 72 19.37 8.33 1.70
CA PHE A 72 20.10 7.32 2.46
C PHE A 72 19.19 6.31 3.16
N ASN A 73 17.90 6.61 3.33
CA ASN A 73 16.94 5.77 4.02
C ASN A 73 15.95 5.09 3.06
N ILE A 74 16.14 5.18 1.74
CA ILE A 74 15.28 4.48 0.79
C ILE A 74 15.45 2.97 1.01
N ALA A 75 14.37 2.33 1.44
CA ALA A 75 14.29 0.89 1.58
C ALA A 75 13.92 0.24 0.25
N TYR A 76 12.92 0.80 -0.43
CA TYR A 76 12.44 0.31 -1.72
C TYR A 76 11.94 1.43 -2.62
N THR A 77 11.93 1.17 -3.93
CA THR A 77 11.34 2.04 -4.94
C THR A 77 10.45 1.23 -5.88
N LEU A 78 9.21 1.65 -6.06
CA LEU A 78 8.25 1.03 -6.97
C LEU A 78 8.29 1.72 -8.33
N ARG A 79 8.70 1.02 -9.38
CA ARG A 79 8.69 1.54 -10.76
C ARG A 79 7.99 0.58 -11.67
N GLU A 80 6.99 1.07 -12.40
CA GLU A 80 6.26 0.28 -13.40
C GLU A 80 5.71 -1.04 -12.83
N GLY A 81 5.20 -0.99 -11.59
CA GLY A 81 4.72 -2.18 -10.87
C GLY A 81 5.80 -3.03 -10.21
N LYS A 82 7.08 -2.77 -10.45
CA LYS A 82 8.21 -3.55 -9.93
C LYS A 82 8.81 -2.90 -8.68
N LEU A 83 8.86 -3.64 -7.58
CA LEU A 83 9.43 -3.21 -6.32
C LEU A 83 10.93 -3.51 -6.32
N HIS A 84 11.75 -2.47 -6.34
CA HIS A 84 13.21 -2.59 -6.28
C HIS A 84 13.74 -2.33 -4.88
N ILE A 85 14.79 -3.05 -4.48
CA ILE A 85 15.55 -2.73 -3.26
C ILE A 85 16.29 -1.40 -3.46
N GLY A 86 16.14 -0.49 -2.49
CA GLY A 86 16.73 0.84 -2.51
C GLY A 86 16.26 1.65 -3.72
N ASP A 87 17.20 2.32 -4.38
CA ASP A 87 16.98 3.09 -5.63
C ASP A 87 17.69 2.42 -6.84
N SER A 88 17.92 1.10 -6.77
CA SER A 88 18.65 0.35 -7.81
C SER A 88 17.84 0.22 -9.09
N TYR A 89 18.44 0.41 -10.26
CA TYR A 89 17.81 0.22 -11.58
C TYR A 89 18.07 -1.17 -12.19
N PHE A 90 18.78 -2.04 -11.49
CA PHE A 90 19.10 -3.37 -11.98
C PHE A 90 17.91 -4.32 -11.78
N THR A 91 17.78 -5.31 -12.68
CA THR A 91 16.69 -6.29 -12.65
C THR A 91 16.81 -7.27 -11.49
N ASP A 92 18.04 -7.57 -11.06
CA ASP A 92 18.32 -8.42 -9.90
C ASP A 92 17.91 -7.77 -8.56
N ALA A 93 17.68 -6.46 -8.55
CA ALA A 93 17.17 -5.74 -7.40
C ALA A 93 15.62 -5.77 -7.29
N ILE A 94 14.92 -6.30 -8.29
CA ILE A 94 13.46 -6.46 -8.25
C ILE A 94 13.11 -7.61 -7.32
N THR A 95 12.40 -7.34 -6.24
CA THR A 95 11.95 -8.35 -5.28
C THR A 95 10.56 -8.86 -5.58
N TYR A 96 9.68 -7.98 -6.07
CA TYR A 96 8.31 -8.31 -6.41
C TYR A 96 7.83 -7.51 -7.62
N THR A 97 6.90 -8.09 -8.37
CA THR A 97 6.19 -7.42 -9.47
C THR A 97 4.69 -7.44 -9.17
N LEU A 98 4.07 -6.26 -9.15
CA LEU A 98 2.62 -6.10 -9.12
C LEU A 98 2.14 -5.88 -10.55
N GLU A 99 1.33 -6.81 -11.03
CA GLU A 99 0.63 -6.67 -12.29
C GLU A 99 -0.86 -6.95 -12.07
N GLN A 100 -1.68 -5.95 -12.42
CA GLN A 100 -3.12 -5.94 -12.11
C GLN A 100 -3.35 -6.12 -10.60
N ASP A 101 -3.97 -7.22 -10.20
CA ASP A 101 -4.28 -7.56 -8.81
C ASP A 101 -3.43 -8.75 -8.31
N VAL A 102 -2.27 -8.99 -8.92
CA VAL A 102 -1.41 -10.14 -8.61
C VAL A 102 0.01 -9.67 -8.29
N ILE A 103 0.56 -10.16 -7.18
CA ILE A 103 1.94 -9.93 -6.76
C ILE A 103 2.75 -11.18 -7.06
N TYR A 104 3.77 -11.05 -7.90
CA TYR A 104 4.72 -12.10 -8.27
C TYR A 104 6.05 -11.90 -7.55
N VAL A 105 6.76 -12.99 -7.26
CA VAL A 105 8.14 -12.97 -6.77
C VAL A 105 9.09 -12.60 -7.91
N GLY A 106 9.96 -11.63 -7.67
CA GLY A 106 10.96 -11.16 -8.62
C GLY A 106 10.39 -10.39 -9.80
N ASP A 107 11.16 -10.32 -10.89
CA ASP A 107 10.72 -9.79 -12.18
C ASP A 107 9.99 -10.88 -12.97
N SER A 108 8.74 -11.16 -12.59
CA SER A 108 7.96 -12.26 -13.14
C SER A 108 6.48 -11.89 -13.33
N ASN A 109 5.84 -12.61 -14.25
CA ASN A 109 4.40 -12.69 -14.44
C ASN A 109 3.94 -14.14 -14.67
N PHE A 110 4.79 -15.12 -14.30
CA PHE A 110 4.47 -16.54 -14.45
C PHE A 110 3.57 -17.01 -13.31
N PRO A 111 2.54 -17.84 -13.58
CA PRO A 111 1.62 -18.32 -12.54
C PRO A 111 2.28 -19.06 -11.36
N LEU A 112 3.44 -19.67 -11.57
CA LEU A 112 4.18 -20.38 -10.51
C LEU A 112 4.92 -19.43 -9.55
N ASP A 113 5.08 -18.17 -9.93
CA ASP A 113 5.77 -17.17 -9.13
C ASP A 113 4.78 -16.25 -8.38
N ILE A 114 3.48 -16.56 -8.40
CA ILE A 114 2.47 -15.78 -7.66
C ILE A 114 2.75 -15.91 -6.16
N ALA A 115 3.06 -14.78 -5.52
CA ALA A 115 3.13 -14.67 -4.07
C ALA A 115 1.73 -14.47 -3.48
N TYR A 116 0.98 -13.52 -4.05
CA TYR A 116 -0.33 -13.13 -3.54
C TYR A 116 -1.29 -12.71 -4.65
N THR A 117 -2.59 -12.90 -4.39
CA THR A 117 -3.66 -12.30 -5.18
C THR A 117 -4.46 -11.33 -4.32
N ILE A 118 -4.72 -10.13 -4.84
CA ILE A 118 -5.49 -9.07 -4.21
C ILE A 118 -6.92 -9.17 -4.72
N ARG A 119 -7.91 -9.13 -3.83
CA ARG A 119 -9.32 -9.14 -4.24
C ARG A 119 -10.17 -8.25 -3.35
N PRO A 120 -11.19 -7.56 -3.90
CA PRO A 120 -12.14 -6.84 -3.08
C PRO A 120 -12.90 -7.80 -2.17
N ASP A 121 -13.26 -7.32 -0.98
CA ASP A 121 -14.20 -8.03 -0.11
C ASP A 121 -15.60 -8.02 -0.74
N LEU A 122 -16.35 -9.11 -0.53
CA LEU A 122 -17.70 -9.23 -1.09
C LEU A 122 -18.74 -8.40 -0.33
N SER A 123 -18.43 -8.00 0.90
CA SER A 123 -19.39 -7.33 1.80
C SER A 123 -19.06 -5.85 2.02
N HIS A 124 -17.82 -5.43 1.77
CA HIS A 124 -17.34 -4.08 2.04
C HIS A 124 -16.55 -3.53 0.84
N GLU A 125 -17.03 -2.42 0.26
CA GLU A 125 -16.44 -1.82 -0.94
C GLU A 125 -15.06 -1.18 -0.69
N ASP A 126 -14.77 -0.81 0.56
CA ASP A 126 -13.51 -0.19 0.99
C ASP A 126 -12.48 -1.21 1.50
N VAL A 127 -12.74 -2.51 1.33
CA VAL A 127 -11.89 -3.58 1.87
C VAL A 127 -11.33 -4.43 0.75
N ILE A 128 -10.03 -4.69 0.81
CA ILE A 128 -9.34 -5.67 -0.03
C ILE A 128 -8.73 -6.76 0.84
N ASN A 129 -8.76 -7.99 0.33
CA ASN A 129 -8.18 -9.17 0.95
C ASN A 129 -6.97 -9.64 0.13
N ILE A 130 -5.91 -10.02 0.83
CA ILE A 130 -4.69 -10.57 0.26
C ILE A 130 -4.72 -12.08 0.46
N PHE A 131 -4.87 -12.81 -0.63
CA PHE A 131 -4.87 -14.26 -0.65
C PHE A 131 -3.46 -14.77 -0.91
N LYS A 132 -3.10 -15.86 -0.24
CA LYS A 132 -1.89 -16.61 -0.56
C LYS A 132 -1.99 -17.20 -1.98
N GLU A 133 -0.96 -16.98 -2.79
CA GLU A 133 -0.85 -17.51 -4.16
C GLU A 133 -2.10 -17.15 -4.99
N ASP A 134 -2.68 -18.11 -5.73
CA ASP A 134 -3.89 -17.94 -6.53
C ASP A 134 -5.19 -18.32 -5.78
N SER A 135 -5.10 -18.58 -4.46
CA SER A 135 -6.21 -19.14 -3.68
C SER A 135 -7.47 -18.27 -3.72
N ILE A 136 -8.62 -18.95 -3.61
CA ILE A 136 -9.94 -18.33 -3.48
C ILE A 136 -10.62 -18.62 -2.14
N SER A 137 -9.94 -19.39 -1.28
CA SER A 137 -10.48 -19.79 0.01
C SER A 137 -10.37 -18.63 1.01
N PRO A 138 -11.43 -18.30 1.77
CA PRO A 138 -11.35 -17.29 2.81
C PRO A 138 -10.36 -17.67 3.94
N PHE A 139 -9.99 -18.95 4.05
CA PHE A 139 -8.99 -19.42 5.01
C PHE A 139 -7.55 -19.13 4.58
N ASP A 140 -7.33 -18.77 3.32
CA ASP A 140 -6.01 -18.43 2.78
C ASP A 140 -5.77 -16.92 2.68
N ILE A 141 -6.64 -16.13 3.32
CA ILE A 141 -6.41 -14.68 3.51
C ILE A 141 -5.27 -14.51 4.51
N VAL A 142 -4.19 -13.87 4.08
CA VAL A 142 -3.01 -13.58 4.92
C VAL A 142 -3.04 -12.17 5.51
N ALA A 143 -3.82 -11.29 4.89
CA ALA A 143 -4.00 -9.91 5.32
C ALA A 143 -5.28 -9.32 4.71
N THR A 144 -5.85 -8.35 5.41
CA THR A 144 -6.99 -7.57 4.94
C THR A 144 -6.67 -6.08 5.11
N LEU A 145 -6.91 -5.27 4.08
CA LEU A 145 -6.73 -3.82 4.14
C LEU A 145 -8.09 -3.14 4.04
N GLN A 146 -8.34 -2.19 4.94
CA GLN A 146 -9.49 -1.30 4.87
C GLN A 146 -9.00 0.10 4.48
N GLY A 147 -9.41 0.58 3.31
CA GLY A 147 -8.96 1.82 2.68
C GLY A 147 -8.59 1.59 1.21
N ALA A 148 -8.11 2.66 0.56
CA ALA A 148 -7.71 2.63 -0.85
C ALA A 148 -6.22 3.01 -0.98
N PRO A 149 -5.29 2.11 -0.57
CA PRO A 149 -3.87 2.40 -0.64
C PRO A 149 -3.43 2.49 -2.11
N SER A 150 -2.50 3.40 -2.40
CA SER A 150 -1.73 3.33 -3.65
C SER A 150 -0.85 2.06 -3.66
N HIS A 151 -0.36 1.66 -4.83
CA HIS A 151 0.49 0.46 -4.94
C HIS A 151 1.74 0.54 -4.04
N THR A 152 2.37 1.71 -3.91
CA THR A 152 3.52 1.90 -3.01
C THR A 152 3.14 1.69 -1.55
N GLU A 153 1.98 2.21 -1.15
CA GLU A 153 1.46 2.08 0.22
C GLU A 153 1.06 0.64 0.53
N LEU A 154 0.47 -0.06 -0.43
CA LEU A 154 0.19 -1.50 -0.33
C LEU A 154 1.48 -2.25 0.00
N PHE A 155 2.55 -2.06 -0.79
CA PHE A 155 3.85 -2.69 -0.53
C PHE A 155 4.41 -2.32 0.86
N ALA A 156 4.32 -1.05 1.26
CA ALA A 156 4.79 -0.61 2.58
C ALA A 156 4.02 -1.27 3.73
N LEU A 157 2.71 -1.45 3.60
CA LEU A 157 1.88 -2.15 4.57
C LEU A 157 2.23 -3.65 4.62
N LEU A 158 2.40 -4.31 3.48
CA LEU A 158 2.79 -5.73 3.44
C LEU A 158 4.20 -5.97 4.03
N LEU A 159 5.16 -5.09 3.73
CA LEU A 159 6.50 -5.09 4.36
C LEU A 159 6.40 -4.94 5.87
N SER A 160 5.54 -4.04 6.35
CA SER A 160 5.35 -3.82 7.80
C SER A 160 4.80 -5.03 8.56
N ALA A 161 4.10 -5.93 7.87
CA ALA A 161 3.59 -7.18 8.41
C ALA A 161 4.55 -8.37 8.20
N GLY A 162 5.70 -8.17 7.53
CA GLY A 162 6.63 -9.25 7.20
C GLY A 162 6.09 -10.25 6.19
N LEU A 163 5.22 -9.79 5.27
CA LEU A 163 4.64 -10.62 4.20
C LEU A 163 5.48 -10.61 2.91
N LEU A 164 6.55 -9.80 2.86
CA LEU A 164 7.45 -9.62 1.71
C LEU A 164 8.92 -9.68 2.17
#